data_AF-A0A2N2LAG7-F1
#
_entry.id   AF-A0A2N2LAG7-F1
#
_cell.length_a   1.000
_cell.length_b   1.000
_cell.length_c   1.000
_cell.angle_alpha   90.00
_cell.angle_beta   90.00
_cell.angle_gamma   90.00
#
_symmetry.space_group_name_H-M   'P 1'
#
loop_
_entity.id
_entity.type
_entity.pdbx_description
1 polymer ?
#
loop_
_entity_poly.entity_id
_entity_poly.type
_entity_poly.pdbx_seq_one_letter_code
_entity_poly.pdbx_strand_id
1 'polypeptide(L)'
;VDAEWLIARRQDLATKYFDGDIIDAKDLRIEKYRFAGHEGWRIIGPWKNLKLMIGGSFQAHGFWDEKTKRAYIVDNSVYFPAGNKLPSMLELFMISSTLSIK
;
A
#
# COMPACT_ATOMS: atom_id res chain seq x y z
N VAL A 1 -5.20 8.25 11.94
CA VAL A 1 -4.69 7.77 10.64
C VAL A 1 -5.46 8.50 9.55
N ASP A 2 -4.78 9.28 8.73
CA ASP A 2 -5.31 10.00 7.57
C ASP A 2 -4.55 9.60 6.29
N ALA A 3 -4.93 10.19 5.16
CA ALA A 3 -4.33 9.89 3.86
C ALA A 3 -2.86 10.31 3.80
N GLU A 4 -2.56 11.50 4.33
CA GLU A 4 -1.22 12.09 4.36
C GLU A 4 -0.27 11.22 5.17
N TRP A 5 -0.70 10.74 6.34
CA TRP A 5 0.05 9.80 7.16
C TRP A 5 0.34 8.49 6.42
N LEU A 6 -0.64 7.94 5.68
CA LEU A 6 -0.48 6.70 4.93
C LEU A 6 0.55 6.86 3.81
N ILE A 7 0.48 7.97 3.05
CA ILE A 7 1.43 8.27 1.97
C ILE A 7 2.84 8.44 2.54
N ALA A 8 3.00 9.29 3.56
CA ALA A 8 4.30 9.55 4.17
C ALA A 8 4.91 8.27 4.74
N ARG A 9 4.13 7.51 5.53
CA ARG A 9 4.63 6.28 6.14
C ARG A 9 4.96 5.21 5.10
N ARG A 10 4.19 5.10 4.01
CA ARG A 10 4.53 4.18 2.92
C ARG A 10 5.83 4.59 2.24
N GLN A 11 6.03 5.88 1.94
CA GLN A 11 7.27 6.38 1.36
C GLN A 11 8.48 6.15 2.27
N ASP A 12 8.32 6.29 3.59
CA ASP A 12 9.37 5.96 4.57
C ASP A 12 9.74 4.46 4.50
N LEU A 13 8.73 3.58 4.44
CA LEU A 13 8.94 2.13 4.30
C LEU A 13 9.60 1.76 2.96
N ALA A 14 9.16 2.39 1.86
CA ALA A 14 9.72 2.26 0.53
C ALA A 14 11.23 2.63 0.52
N THR A 15 11.57 3.77 1.12
CA THR A 15 12.95 4.24 1.24
C THR A 15 13.81 3.28 2.05
N LYS A 16 13.26 2.71 3.12
CA LYS A 16 14.01 1.84 4.05
C LYS A 16 14.19 0.41 3.55
N TYR A 17 13.19 -0.16 2.88
CA TYR A 17 13.14 -1.59 2.59
C TYR A 17 13.04 -1.94 1.10
N PHE A 18 12.84 -0.96 0.22
CA PHE A 18 12.65 -1.17 -1.22
C PHE A 18 13.64 -0.34 -2.06
N ASP A 19 14.89 -0.25 -1.61
CA ASP A 19 15.99 0.38 -2.34
C ASP A 19 15.68 1.78 -2.92
N GLY A 20 14.91 2.57 -2.19
CA GLY A 20 14.57 3.94 -2.59
C GLY A 20 13.41 4.04 -3.58
N ASP A 21 12.48 3.09 -3.58
CA ASP A 21 11.21 3.24 -4.30
C ASP A 21 10.52 4.56 -3.94
N ILE A 22 10.05 5.27 -4.96
CA ILE A 22 9.33 6.55 -4.83
C ILE A 22 7.90 6.43 -5.33
N ILE A 23 7.00 7.14 -4.65
CA ILE A 23 5.63 7.41 -5.10
C ILE A 23 5.45 8.92 -5.30
N ASP A 24 4.67 9.29 -6.31
CA ASP A 24 4.31 10.69 -6.57
C ASP A 24 2.83 10.87 -6.23
N ALA A 25 2.51 11.78 -5.31
CA ALA A 25 1.16 12.02 -4.83
C ALA A 25 0.17 12.35 -5.97
N LYS A 26 0.65 12.98 -7.06
CA LYS A 26 -0.19 13.30 -8.22
C LYS A 26 -0.64 12.07 -9.02
N ASP A 27 0.12 10.97 -8.92
CA ASP A 27 -0.16 9.71 -9.60
C ASP A 27 -0.97 8.75 -8.71
N LEU A 28 -1.37 9.18 -7.50
CA LEU A 28 -2.13 8.36 -6.55
C LEU A 28 -3.63 8.59 -6.67
N ARG A 29 -4.37 7.48 -6.67
CA ARG A 29 -5.77 7.47 -6.29
C ARG A 29 -5.86 7.28 -4.77
N ILE A 30 -6.49 8.24 -4.11
CA ILE A 30 -6.66 8.27 -2.65
C ILE A 30 -8.16 8.23 -2.36
N GLU A 31 -8.59 7.31 -1.49
CA GLU A 31 -10.01 7.22 -1.11
C GLU A 31 -10.19 6.73 0.32
N LYS A 32 -11.30 7.15 0.95
CA LYS A 32 -11.77 6.50 2.17
C LYS A 32 -12.17 5.07 1.85
N TYR A 33 -11.77 4.14 2.69
CA TYR A 33 -12.00 2.72 2.44
C TYR A 33 -12.13 1.95 3.73
N ARG A 34 -13.10 1.03 3.78
CA ARG A 34 -13.24 0.10 4.90
C ARG A 34 -12.46 -1.18 4.59
N PHE A 35 -11.42 -1.45 5.36
CA PHE A 35 -10.55 -2.61 5.18
C PHE A 35 -10.58 -3.50 6.43
N ALA A 36 -10.80 -4.81 6.25
CA ALA A 36 -10.83 -5.79 7.36
C ALA A 36 -11.76 -5.37 8.53
N GLY A 37 -12.85 -4.66 8.23
CA GLY A 37 -13.80 -4.15 9.23
C GLY A 37 -13.46 -2.78 9.82
N HIS A 38 -12.29 -2.21 9.54
CA HIS A 38 -11.83 -0.91 10.03
C HIS A 38 -12.04 0.19 8.99
N GLU A 39 -12.53 1.35 9.43
CA GLU A 39 -12.55 2.56 8.61
C GLU A 39 -11.14 3.14 8.46
N GLY A 40 -10.79 3.59 7.26
CA GLY A 40 -9.46 4.12 6.99
C GLY A 40 -9.33 4.69 5.59
N TRP A 41 -8.12 4.59 5.06
CA TRP A 41 -7.74 5.14 3.77
C TRP A 41 -7.08 4.09 2.90
N ARG A 42 -7.31 4.19 1.60
CA ARG A 42 -6.66 3.39 0.57
C ARG A 42 -5.94 4.31 -0.40
N ILE A 43 -4.69 3.93 -0.71
CA ILE A 43 -3.92 4.54 -1.78
C ILE A 43 -3.57 3.49 -2.83
N ILE A 44 -3.78 3.84 -4.09
CA ILE A 44 -3.47 3.01 -5.25
C ILE A 44 -2.66 3.86 -6.21
N GLY A 45 -1.57 3.33 -6.75
CA GLY A 45 -0.80 4.06 -7.73
C GLY A 45 0.46 3.33 -8.16
N PRO A 46 1.29 3.99 -8.96
CA PRO A 46 2.59 3.47 -9.35
C PRO A 46 3.64 3.78 -8.29
N TRP A 47 4.59 2.86 -8.11
CA TRP A 47 5.90 3.12 -7.53
C TRP A 47 6.96 3.06 -8.63
N LYS A 48 8.04 3.81 -8.45
CA LYS A 48 9.14 3.92 -9.40
C LYS A 48 10.47 3.78 -8.66
N ASN A 49 11.44 3.12 -9.26
CA ASN A 49 12.81 3.08 -8.77
C ASN A 49 13.73 3.65 -9.84
N LEU A 50 14.28 4.85 -9.60
CA LEU A 50 15.12 5.54 -10.59
C LEU A 50 16.51 4.94 -10.71
N LYS A 51 16.99 4.22 -9.68
CA LYS A 51 18.31 3.55 -9.71
C LYS A 51 18.26 2.31 -10.59
N LEU A 52 17.20 1.53 -10.47
CA LEU A 52 17.02 0.27 -11.18
C LEU A 52 16.21 0.41 -12.48
N MET A 53 15.64 1.60 -12.74
CA MET A 53 14.79 1.89 -13.90
C MET A 53 13.57 0.96 -14.02
N ILE A 54 13.01 0.58 -12.87
CA ILE A 54 11.84 -0.30 -12.76
C ILE A 54 10.68 0.42 -12.08
N GLY A 55 9.49 -0.17 -12.21
CA GLY A 55 8.30 0.31 -11.51
C GLY A 55 7.22 -0.75 -11.46
N GLY A 56 6.15 -0.42 -10.76
CA GLY A 56 5.00 -1.29 -10.62
C GLY A 56 3.81 -0.58 -10.00
N SER A 57 2.69 -1.28 -9.95
CA SER A 57 1.51 -0.85 -9.21
C SER A 57 1.58 -1.34 -7.77
N PHE A 58 0.98 -0.59 -6.87
CA PHE A 58 0.72 -1.04 -5.51
C PHE A 58 -0.70 -0.65 -5.08
N GLN A 59 -1.14 -1.26 -3.99
CA GLN A 59 -2.31 -0.84 -3.24
C GLN A 59 -1.98 -0.96 -1.74
N ALA A 60 -2.13 0.13 -0.99
CA ALA A 60 -1.93 0.13 0.44
C ALA A 60 -3.17 0.65 1.19
N HIS A 61 -3.44 0.04 2.35
CA HIS A 61 -4.52 0.43 3.25
C HIS A 61 -3.93 0.88 4.58
N GLY A 62 -4.39 2.02 5.08
CA GLY A 62 -4.02 2.55 6.39
C GLY A 62 -5.25 2.70 7.27
N PHE A 63 -5.20 2.16 8.48
CA PHE A 63 -6.29 2.27 9.45
C PHE A 63 -5.77 2.31 10.89
N TRP A 64 -6.61 2.84 11.78
CA TRP A 64 -6.39 2.82 13.21
C TRP A 64 -7.22 1.70 13.84
N ASP A 65 -6.62 0.93 14.73
CA ASP A 65 -7.34 -0.04 15.55
C ASP A 65 -7.45 0.46 16.99
N GLU A 66 -8.69 0.64 17.45
CA GLU A 66 -8.99 1.16 18.77
C GLU A 66 -8.66 0.19 19.90
N LYS A 67 -8.69 -1.12 19.64
CA LYS A 67 -8.45 -2.13 20.67
C LYS A 67 -6.97 -2.20 21.03
N THR A 68 -6.12 -2.32 20.03
CA THR A 68 -4.67 -2.43 20.20
C THR A 68 -3.98 -1.08 20.32
N LYS A 69 -4.71 0.04 20.09
CA LYS A 69 -4.18 1.41 20.07
C LYS A 69 -2.98 1.56 19.14
N ARG A 70 -3.11 0.97 17.94
CA ARG A 70 -2.04 0.94 16.92
C ARG A 70 -2.58 1.36 15.57
N ALA A 71 -1.71 2.03 14.81
CA ALA A 71 -1.92 2.30 13.40
C ALA A 71 -1.32 1.17 12.58
N TYR A 72 -2.06 0.67 11.60
CA TYR A 72 -1.64 -0.40 10.71
C TYR A 72 -1.54 0.11 9.27
N ILE A 73 -0.59 -0.46 8.54
CA ILE A 73 -0.51 -0.37 7.08
C ILE A 73 -0.48 -1.79 6.54
N VAL A 74 -1.35 -2.05 5.56
CA VAL A 74 -1.38 -3.28 4.78
C VAL A 74 -1.02 -2.91 3.36
N ASP A 75 0.21 -3.21 2.95
CA ASP A 75 0.76 -2.87 1.63
C ASP A 75 0.81 -4.11 0.75
N ASN A 76 0.03 -4.09 -0.34
CA ASN A 76 0.07 -5.09 -1.39
C ASN A 76 0.89 -4.54 -2.57
N SER A 77 2.02 -5.18 -2.82
CA SER A 77 2.95 -4.81 -3.89
C SER A 77 3.47 -6.07 -4.59
N VAL A 78 3.42 -6.09 -5.93
CA VAL A 78 3.88 -7.23 -6.75
C VAL A 78 5.10 -6.83 -7.58
N TYR A 79 6.21 -7.52 -7.36
CA TYR A 79 7.38 -7.46 -8.24
C TYR A 79 7.29 -8.55 -9.32
N PHE A 80 6.80 -8.18 -10.50
CA PHE A 80 6.74 -9.08 -11.65
C PHE A 80 6.95 -8.33 -12.98
N PRO A 81 8.19 -7.91 -13.30
CA PRO A 81 8.46 -7.00 -14.41
C PRO A 81 8.11 -7.53 -15.81
N ALA A 82 8.08 -8.86 -15.99
CA ALA A 82 7.92 -9.50 -17.30
C ALA A 82 6.50 -10.01 -17.62
N GLY A 83 5.50 -9.80 -16.75
CA GLY A 83 4.17 -10.39 -16.94
C GLY A 83 3.00 -9.57 -16.41
N ASN A 84 1.79 -10.14 -16.56
CA ASN A 84 0.55 -9.50 -16.12
C ASN A 84 0.44 -9.53 -14.59
N LYS A 85 0.58 -8.36 -13.96
CA LYS A 85 0.57 -8.20 -12.51
C LYS A 85 -0.83 -8.23 -11.88
N LEU A 86 -1.89 -8.01 -12.67
CA LEU A 86 -3.24 -7.81 -12.15
C LEU A 86 -3.78 -9.05 -11.39
N PRO A 87 -3.64 -10.29 -11.88
CA PRO A 87 -4.08 -11.47 -11.14
C PRO A 87 -3.43 -11.58 -9.76
N SER A 88 -2.11 -11.45 -9.68
CA SER A 88 -1.38 -11.52 -8.41
C SER A 88 -1.74 -10.38 -7.46
N MET A 89 -2.01 -9.17 -7.97
CA MET A 89 -2.50 -8.07 -7.16
C MET A 89 -3.89 -8.36 -6.57
N LEU A 90 -4.79 -8.97 -7.35
CA LEU A 90 -6.12 -9.36 -6.87
C LEU A 90 -6.03 -10.48 -5.83
N GLU A 91 -5.18 -11.47 -6.04
CA GLU A 91 -4.93 -12.56 -5.08
C GLU A 91 -4.37 -12.01 -3.76
N LEU A 92 -3.36 -11.13 -3.81
CA LEU A 92 -2.85 -10.46 -2.61
C LEU A 92 -3.92 -9.63 -1.92
N PHE A 93 -4.75 -8.92 -2.69
CA PHE A 93 -5.87 -8.18 -2.11
C PHE A 93 -6.84 -9.12 -1.39
N MET A 94 -7.21 -10.26 -1.98
CA MET A 94 -8.06 -11.27 -1.34
C MET A 94 -7.45 -11.80 -0.04
N ILE A 95 -6.17 -12.19 -0.06
CA ILE A 95 -5.45 -12.65 1.14
C ILE A 95 -5.45 -11.56 2.22
N SER A 96 -5.07 -10.34 1.85
CA SER A 96 -4.99 -9.23 2.80
C SER A 96 -6.36 -8.87 3.39
N SER A 97 -7.43 -9.05 2.63
CA SER A 97 -8.81 -8.78 3.07
C SER A 97 -9.30 -9.76 4.14
N THR A 98 -8.63 -10.90 4.34
CA THR A 98 -8.93 -11.84 5.43
C THR A 98 -8.20 -11.48 6.73
N LEU A 99 -7.44 -10.38 6.77
CA LEU A 99 -6.76 -9.92 7.97
C LEU A 99 -7.76 -9.74 9.13
N SER A 100 -7.36 -10.19 10.31
CA SER A 100 -8.10 -9.97 11.55
C SER A 100 -7.12 -9.57 12.65
N ILE A 101 -7.39 -8.43 13.30
CA ILE A 101 -6.63 -7.95 14.45
C ILE A 101 -7.25 -8.54 15.72
N LYS A 102 -6.43 -9.25 16.51
CA LYS A 102 -6.82 -9.87 17.79
C LYS A 102 -6.59 -8.94 18.96
#